data_AF-W2N011-F1
#
_entry.id   AF-W2N011-F1
#
_cell.length_a   1.000
_cell.length_b   1.000
_cell.length_c   1.000
_cell.angle_alpha   90.00
_cell.angle_beta   90.00
_cell.angle_gamma   90.00
#
_symmetry.space_group_name_H-M   'P 1'
#
loop_
_entity.id
_entity.type
_entity.pdbx_description
1 polymer ?
#
loop_
_entity_poly.entity_id
_entity_poly.type
_entity_poly.pdbx_seq_one_letter_code
_entity_poly.pdbx_strand_id
1 'polypeptide(L)' 'SMPKRLSVAPALVDDGSTVSMERSAMEAMGITHGDVVLLAQGGRKTVALARIDASDEAQPEVAR' A
#
# COMPACT_ATOMS: atom_id res chain seq x y z
N SER A 1 -1.82 -15.43 -12.72
CA SER A 1 -1.81 -13.98 -12.40
C SER A 1 -0.38 -13.48 -12.57
N MET A 2 -0.18 -12.37 -13.29
CA MET A 2 1.14 -11.76 -13.47
C MET A 2 1.44 -10.89 -12.23
N PRO A 3 2.65 -10.95 -11.64
CA PRO A 3 2.98 -10.11 -10.49
C PRO A 3 2.93 -8.64 -10.90
N LYS A 4 2.14 -7.85 -10.18
CA LYS A 4 2.08 -6.40 -10.40
C LYS A 4 3.32 -5.77 -9.81
N ARG A 5 4.02 -4.95 -10.60
CA ARG A 5 5.22 -4.24 -10.15
C ARG A 5 4.80 -2.93 -9.49
N LEU A 6 5.39 -2.68 -8.33
CA LEU A 6 5.25 -1.43 -7.59
C LEU A 6 6.58 -0.69 -7.61
N SER A 7 6.52 0.64 -7.69
CA SER A 7 7.66 1.50 -7.36
C SER A 7 7.70 1.67 -5.84
N VAL A 8 8.90 1.63 -5.25
CA VAL A 8 9.09 1.74 -3.81
C VAL A 8 9.69 3.12 -3.49
N ALA A 9 9.08 3.81 -2.53
CA ALA A 9 9.57 5.07 -1.96
C ALA A 9 9.84 4.89 -0.46
N PRO A 10 10.68 5.74 0.15
CA PRO A 10 10.87 5.76 1.59
C PRO A 10 9.54 6.00 2.32
N ALA A 11 9.31 5.27 3.41
CA ALA A 11 8.13 5.47 4.25
C ALA A 11 8.27 6.74 5.10
N LEU A 12 7.19 7.50 5.25
CA LEU A 12 7.12 8.67 6.14
C LEU A 12 7.01 8.25 7.62
N VAL A 13 6.43 7.08 7.87
CA VAL A 13 6.28 6.47 9.19
C VAL A 13 6.78 5.04 9.10
N ASP A 14 7.70 4.66 9.99
CA ASP A 14 8.20 3.29 10.09
C ASP A 14 7.62 2.63 11.35
N ASP A 15 6.59 1.81 11.16
CA ASP A 15 6.02 0.95 12.19
C ASP A 15 6.45 -0.52 12.04
N GLY A 16 7.41 -0.78 11.14
CA GLY A 16 8.06 -2.07 10.94
C GLY A 16 7.20 -3.18 10.34
N SER A 17 5.91 -2.95 10.02
CA SER A 17 5.02 -4.02 9.53
C SER A 17 3.94 -3.56 8.55
N THR A 18 3.94 -2.30 8.12
CA THR A 18 2.98 -1.80 7.14
C THR A 18 3.63 -1.39 5.82
N VAL A 19 2.79 -1.35 4.78
CA VAL A 19 3.10 -0.70 3.51
C VAL A 19 1.97 0.27 3.19
N SER A 20 2.31 1.56 3.09
CA SER A 20 1.38 2.59 2.63
C SER A 20 1.27 2.54 1.12
N MET A 21 0.04 2.58 0.61
CA MET A 21 -0.28 2.51 -0.80
C MET A 21 -1.33 3.55 -1.15
N GLU A 22 -1.21 4.13 -2.34
CA GLU A 22 -2.29 4.94 -2.91
C GLU A 22 -3.55 4.09 -3.07
N ARG A 23 -4.72 4.66 -2.76
CA ARG A 23 -6.04 4.04 -2.90
C ARG A 23 -6.26 3.48 -4.30
N SER A 24 -5.90 4.25 -5.32
CA SER A 24 -6.06 3.85 -6.73
C SER A 24 -5.24 2.60 -7.06
N ALA A 25 -4.03 2.46 -6.50
CA ALA A 25 -3.20 1.29 -6.67
C ALA A 25 -3.80 0.08 -5.95
N MET A 26 -4.33 0.24 -4.74
CA MET A 26 -5.02 -0.83 -4.00
C MET A 26 -6.23 -1.36 -4.77
N GLU A 27 -7.10 -0.46 -5.25
CA GLU A 27 -8.27 -0.79 -6.06
C GLU A 27 -7.90 -1.52 -7.35
N ALA A 28 -6.90 -1.01 -8.08
CA ALA A 28 -6.41 -1.65 -9.28
C ALA A 28 -5.92 -3.07 -9.00
N MET A 29 -5.39 -3.35 -7.81
CA MET A 29 -4.89 -4.67 -7.41
C MET A 29 -5.89 -5.56 -6.69
N GLY A 30 -7.08 -5.04 -6.35
CA GLY A 30 -8.07 -5.76 -5.54
C GLY A 30 -7.59 -6.00 -4.10
N ILE A 31 -6.78 -5.10 -3.56
CA ILE A 31 -6.28 -5.13 -2.18
C ILE A 31 -7.13 -4.18 -1.35
N THR A 32 -7.48 -4.58 -0.13
CA THR A 32 -8.25 -3.79 0.83
C THR A 32 -7.36 -3.29 1.96
N HIS A 33 -7.73 -2.16 2.57
CA HIS A 33 -7.06 -1.67 3.78
C HIS A 33 -7.08 -2.74 4.87
N GLY A 34 -5.91 -3.05 5.44
CA GLY A 34 -5.72 -4.10 6.44
C GLY A 34 -5.40 -5.48 5.86
N ASP A 35 -5.42 -5.68 4.55
CA ASP A 35 -5.04 -6.94 3.94
C ASP A 35 -3.57 -7.28 4.24
N VAL A 36 -3.32 -8.56 4.48
CA VAL A 36 -1.96 -9.10 4.58
C VAL A 36 -1.44 -9.36 3.16
N VAL A 37 -0.37 -8.65 2.77
CA VAL A 37 0.22 -8.75 1.44
C VAL A 37 1.60 -9.40 1.49
N LEU A 38 1.92 -10.17 0.45
CA LEU A 38 3.24 -10.73 0.23
C LEU A 38 4.01 -9.85 -0.77
N LEU A 39 5.04 -9.16 -0.29
CA LEU A 39 5.96 -8.39 -1.11
C LEU A 39 7.14 -9.27 -1.53
N ALA A 40 7.50 -9.25 -2.81
CA ALA A 40 8.61 -10.02 -3.35
C ALA A 40 9.57 -9.13 -4.16
N GLN A 41 10.86 -9.14 -3.81
CA GLN A 41 11.89 -8.39 -4.51
C GLN A 41 13.19 -9.19 -4.56
N GLY A 42 13.73 -9.43 -5.76
CA GLY A 42 15.03 -10.09 -5.93
C GLY A 42 15.16 -11.44 -5.22
N GLY A 43 14.07 -12.22 -5.15
CA GLY A 43 14.01 -13.52 -4.45
C GLY A 43 13.75 -13.43 -2.94
N ARG A 44 13.78 -12.24 -2.34
CA ARG A 44 13.36 -12.02 -0.94
C ARG A 44 11.85 -11.83 -0.87
N LYS A 45 11.26 -12.29 0.22
CA LYS A 45 9.83 -12.18 0.51
C LYS A 45 9.62 -11.58 1.89
N THR A 46 8.68 -10.64 1.99
CA THR A 46 8.28 -10.00 3.23
C THR A 46 6.76 -9.95 3.29
N VAL A 47 6.20 -10.09 4.49
CA VAL A 47 4.77 -9.95 4.73
C VAL A 47 4.53 -8.59 5.40
N ALA A 48 3.53 -7.85 4.93
CA ALA A 48 3.16 -6.55 5.48
C ALA A 48 1.64 -6.38 5.50
N LEU A 49 1.15 -5.44 6.30
CA LEU A 49 -0.22 -4.96 6.27
C LEU A 49 -0.36 -3.80 5.28
N ALA A 50 -1.29 -3.92 4.33
CA ALA A 50 -1.59 -2.83 3.41
C ALA A 50 -2.36 -1.72 4.13
N ARG A 51 -1.86 -0.48 4.04
CA ARG A 51 -2.53 0.73 4.53
C ARG A 51 -2.76 1.71 3.38
N ILE A 52 -3.85 2.45 3.49
CA ILE A 52 -4.09 3.59 2.61
C ILE A 52 -3.08 4.66 3.02
N ASP A 53 -2.44 5.30 2.04
CA ASP A 53 -1.53 6.40 2.32
C ASP A 53 -2.27 7.57 2.98
N ALA A 54 -1.65 8.17 4.00
CA ALA A 54 -2.28 9.24 4.79
C ALA A 54 -2.58 10.49 3.94
N SER A 55 -1.86 10.67 2.82
CA SER A 55 -2.13 11.72 1.84
C SER A 55 -3.50 11.57 1.16
N ASP A 56 -3.97 10.33 0.96
CA ASP A 56 -5.29 10.02 0.43
C ASP A 56 -6.39 10.18 1.50
N GLU A 57 -6.06 9.97 2.78
CA GLU A 57 -6.99 10.22 3.89
C GLU A 57 -7.16 11.72 4.16
N ALA A 58 -6.13 12.52 3.85
CA ALA A 58 -6.14 13.97 4.02
C ALA A 58 -6.90 14.71 2.92
N GLN A 59 -7.42 14.04 1.90
CA GLN A 59 -8.35 14.67 0.95
C GLN A 59 -9.67 14.96 1.70
N PRO A 60 -9.96 16.23 2.01
CA PRO A 60 -11.19 16.55 2.71
C PRO A 60 -12.33 16.16 1.77
N GLU A 61 -13.33 15.46 2.30
CA GLU A 61 -14.66 15.48 1.68
C GLU A 61 -14.98 16.95 1.42
N VAL A 62 -14.97 17.34 0.15
CA VAL A 62 -15.40 18.68 -0.25
C VAL A 62 -16.87 18.72 0.12
N ALA A 63 -17.17 19.22 1.32
CA ALA A 63 -18.51 19.48 1.77
C ALA A 63 -19.16 20.38 0.71
N ARG A 64 -20.05 19.78 -0.08
CA ARG A 64 -20.97 20.46 -0.99
C ARG A 64 -22.35 20.49 -0.35
#